data_AF-B1ZRG2-F1
#
_entry.id   AF-B1ZRG2-F1
#
_cell.length_a   1.000
_cell.length_b   1.000
_cell.length_c   1.000
_cell.angle_alpha   90.00
_cell.angle_beta   90.00
_cell.angle_gamma   90.00
#
_symmetry.space_group_name_H-M   'P 1'
#
loop_
_entity.id
_entity.type
_entity.pdbx_description
1 polymer ?
#
loop_
_entity_poly.entity_id
_entity_poly.type
_entity_poly.pdbx_seq_one_letter_code
_entity_poly.pdbx_strand_id
1 'polypeptide(L)'
;MSQRPSLDAATADTPAPAAGDEHHRRFELLQAQPPIDVEEAEYWRLLGYPPDHEPSDRALELAAWARQWYAANGRPWVYLRETRLELTPEALRLDGQEFRSQQLHDHLREAGAKRAMLVAVSAGRSCEEHARQLWQESKPDEYFFLEMFGSAVVEHLMATMNGRICDLAERDGLAAIPHYSPGYTGWDVADQVPLFELIGRGMGQPLPEPFEVLASGMLRPKKSLIAVVGLVPQSVQARATNRWIPCEACSLSPCSYRRRPYRHARSSAAQRDEAQNERAASVAPAAAPFPPSPHYSVSERALQKWSRERVTLERRADGSLTARFRFDGTTCSNMGRPLAFDYTVELSPEASGRVIRRTECTPTADDEGHRFMCAYLNDPAALMQAIATEKPLLGQPLDAVLRWSRVAAPSGCHCTAASRAHKWGLALEAIHYTLAHPPRDGATSPGLSLPPP
;
A
#
# COMPACT_ATOMS: atom_id res chain seq x y z
N MET A 1 50.11 30.33 -63.65
CA MET A 1 49.10 30.36 -62.56
C MET A 1 49.32 29.11 -61.73
N SER A 2 49.90 29.33 -60.56
CA SER A 2 50.66 28.36 -59.78
C SER A 2 49.85 27.86 -58.59
N GLN A 3 50.10 26.60 -58.25
CA GLN A 3 50.20 26.05 -56.88
C GLN A 3 48.93 25.84 -56.05
N ARG A 4 48.68 24.54 -55.78
CA ARG A 4 48.15 24.04 -54.51
C ARG A 4 49.09 24.43 -53.36
N PRO A 5 48.56 24.59 -52.14
CA PRO A 5 49.25 24.18 -50.93
C PRO A 5 48.52 23.03 -50.23
N SER A 6 49.34 22.02 -49.89
CA SER A 6 49.17 21.10 -48.76
C SER A 6 49.35 21.88 -47.44
N LEU A 7 48.71 21.44 -46.34
CA LEU A 7 48.94 21.66 -44.89
C LEU A 7 47.58 21.33 -44.20
N ASP A 8 47.38 20.60 -43.11
CA ASP A 8 48.19 19.82 -42.19
C ASP A 8 47.21 18.89 -41.46
N ALA A 9 47.48 17.58 -41.41
CA ALA A 9 46.78 16.68 -40.51
C ALA A 9 47.49 16.72 -39.15
N ALA A 10 47.11 17.69 -38.32
CA ALA A 10 47.46 17.68 -36.91
C ALA A 10 46.71 16.53 -36.24
N THR A 11 47.43 15.46 -35.93
CA THR A 11 47.03 14.43 -34.98
C THR A 11 46.79 15.10 -33.62
N ALA A 12 45.53 15.42 -33.33
CA ALA A 12 45.09 15.76 -32.00
C ALA A 12 45.12 14.49 -31.16
N ASP A 13 46.17 14.40 -30.35
CA ASP A 13 46.39 13.48 -29.26
C ASP A 13 45.12 13.47 -28.38
N THR A 14 44.26 12.46 -28.59
CA THR A 14 43.11 12.23 -27.73
C THR A 14 43.67 11.59 -26.47
N PRO A 15 43.59 12.25 -25.30
CA PRO A 15 44.13 11.66 -24.09
C PRO A 15 43.40 10.34 -23.84
N ALA A 16 44.19 9.27 -23.74
CA ALA A 16 43.71 7.95 -23.38
C ALA A 16 42.82 8.06 -22.12
N PRO A 17 41.64 7.39 -22.09
CA PRO A 17 40.82 7.40 -20.89
C PRO A 17 41.67 6.88 -19.73
N ALA A 18 41.69 7.66 -18.65
CA ALA A 18 42.44 7.34 -17.44
C ALA A 18 42.11 5.90 -17.00
N ALA A 19 43.15 5.06 -17.00
CA ALA A 19 43.09 3.71 -16.47
C ALA A 19 42.78 3.77 -14.96
N GLY A 20 41.49 3.71 -14.62
CA GLY A 20 41.05 3.75 -13.23
C GLY A 20 39.58 3.43 -12.99
N ASP A 21 38.74 3.27 -14.01
CA ASP A 21 37.28 3.25 -13.85
C ASP A 21 36.60 1.90 -14.19
N GLU A 22 37.34 0.79 -14.12
CA GLU A 22 36.85 -0.53 -14.58
C GLU A 22 36.36 -1.46 -13.44
N HIS A 23 36.17 -0.97 -12.21
CA HIS A 23 35.86 -1.84 -11.06
C HIS A 23 34.79 -1.29 -10.09
N HIS A 24 33.63 -0.84 -10.59
CA HIS A 24 32.46 -0.60 -9.75
C HIS A 24 31.12 -1.14 -10.28
N ARG A 25 31.10 -2.19 -11.09
CA ARG A 25 29.86 -2.99 -11.24
C ARG A 25 29.71 -3.94 -10.06
N ARG A 26 29.21 -3.43 -8.94
CA ARG A 26 28.89 -4.28 -7.78
C ARG A 26 27.63 -5.12 -8.02
N PHE A 27 26.67 -4.61 -8.80
CA PHE A 27 25.45 -5.35 -9.12
C PHE A 27 24.79 -4.85 -10.42
N GLU A 28 24.42 -5.78 -11.29
CA GLU A 28 23.61 -5.56 -12.49
C GLU A 28 22.67 -6.76 -12.67
N LEU A 29 21.42 -6.50 -13.04
CA LEU A 29 20.40 -7.51 -13.27
C LEU A 29 19.50 -7.08 -14.42
N LEU A 30 19.39 -7.94 -15.42
CA LEU A 30 18.33 -7.91 -16.41
C LEU A 30 17.46 -9.16 -16.25
N GLN A 31 16.15 -8.98 -16.19
CA GLN A 31 15.19 -10.07 -16.22
C GLN A 31 14.18 -9.83 -17.36
N ALA A 32 14.33 -10.62 -18.41
CA ALA A 32 13.59 -10.46 -19.67
C ALA A 32 12.13 -10.95 -19.61
N GLN A 33 11.73 -11.68 -18.55
CA GLN A 33 10.38 -12.18 -18.31
C GLN A 33 10.13 -12.35 -16.79
N PRO A 34 9.87 -11.26 -16.05
CA PRO A 34 9.49 -11.32 -14.65
C PRO A 34 8.09 -11.94 -14.46
N PRO A 35 7.86 -12.65 -13.34
CA PRO A 35 6.53 -13.13 -13.00
C PRO A 35 5.59 -11.94 -12.75
N ILE A 36 4.40 -12.01 -13.32
CA ILE A 36 3.37 -10.98 -13.20
C ILE A 36 2.23 -11.53 -12.37
N ASP A 37 1.95 -10.85 -11.26
CA ASP A 37 0.81 -11.12 -10.39
C ASP A 37 0.23 -9.80 -9.90
N VAL A 38 -0.42 -9.08 -10.82
CA VAL A 38 -1.02 -7.78 -10.52
C VAL A 38 -2.14 -7.96 -9.50
N GLU A 39 -2.04 -7.28 -8.36
CA GLU A 39 -3.10 -7.23 -7.35
C GLU A 39 -4.40 -6.68 -7.93
N GLU A 40 -5.51 -7.33 -7.60
CA GLU A 40 -6.83 -6.94 -8.12
C GLU A 40 -7.21 -5.51 -7.70
N ALA A 41 -6.98 -5.17 -6.43
CA ALA A 41 -7.23 -3.83 -5.89
C ALA A 41 -6.45 -2.74 -6.62
N GLU A 42 -5.20 -3.03 -7.03
CA GLU A 42 -4.37 -2.06 -7.77
C GLU A 42 -4.90 -1.85 -9.19
N TYR A 43 -5.37 -2.91 -9.84
CA TYR A 43 -5.98 -2.80 -11.17
C TYR A 43 -7.30 -2.01 -11.12
N TRP A 44 -8.18 -2.33 -10.16
CA TRP A 44 -9.43 -1.58 -9.96
C TRP A 44 -9.18 -0.10 -9.67
N ARG A 45 -8.18 0.22 -8.85
CA ARG A 45 -7.77 1.61 -8.58
C ARG A 45 -7.36 2.34 -9.86
N LEU A 46 -6.60 1.69 -10.74
CA LEU A 46 -6.19 2.29 -12.02
C LEU A 46 -7.34 2.42 -13.02
N LEU A 47 -8.33 1.53 -12.96
CA LEU A 47 -9.58 1.65 -13.72
C LEU A 47 -10.51 2.75 -13.16
N GLY A 48 -10.19 3.33 -12.00
CA GLY A 48 -10.95 4.42 -11.39
C GLY A 48 -12.09 3.97 -10.48
N TYR A 49 -12.16 2.68 -10.13
CA TYR A 49 -13.15 2.16 -9.20
C TYR A 49 -12.82 2.58 -7.76
N PRO A 50 -13.78 3.14 -7.00
CA PRO A 50 -13.62 3.33 -5.57
C PRO A 50 -13.43 1.99 -4.83
N PRO A 51 -12.74 1.96 -3.68
CA PRO A 51 -12.46 0.70 -2.96
C PRO A 51 -13.69 -0.13 -2.58
N ASP A 52 -14.82 0.52 -2.29
CA ASP A 52 -16.06 -0.13 -1.87
C ASP A 52 -17.07 -0.27 -3.04
N HIS A 53 -16.66 0.02 -4.27
CA HIS A 53 -17.53 -0.08 -5.44
C HIS A 53 -17.40 -1.46 -6.10
N GLU A 54 -18.53 -2.16 -6.21
CA GLU A 54 -18.60 -3.43 -6.92
C GLU A 54 -18.65 -3.19 -8.45
N PRO A 55 -17.69 -3.71 -9.23
CA PRO A 55 -17.72 -3.59 -10.69
C PRO A 55 -18.89 -4.36 -11.30
N SER A 56 -19.41 -3.85 -12.42
CA SER A 56 -20.44 -4.56 -13.19
C SER A 56 -19.89 -5.84 -13.83
N ASP A 57 -20.77 -6.78 -14.18
CA ASP A 57 -20.40 -8.03 -14.86
C ASP A 57 -19.54 -7.80 -16.11
N ARG A 58 -19.87 -6.76 -16.90
CA ARG A 58 -19.09 -6.40 -18.09
C ARG A 58 -17.69 -5.91 -17.74
N ALA A 59 -17.53 -5.15 -16.66
CA ALA A 59 -16.22 -4.70 -16.20
C ALA A 59 -15.37 -5.87 -15.69
N LEU A 60 -15.99 -6.82 -14.97
CA LEU A 60 -15.34 -8.06 -14.53
C LEU A 60 -14.87 -8.90 -15.72
N GLU A 61 -15.71 -9.05 -16.75
CA GLU A 61 -15.38 -9.75 -18.00
C GLU A 61 -14.18 -9.12 -18.70
N LEU A 62 -14.20 -7.79 -18.89
CA LEU A 62 -13.12 -7.03 -19.54
C LEU A 62 -11.81 -7.09 -18.75
N ALA A 63 -11.88 -6.98 -17.42
CA ALA A 63 -10.71 -7.10 -16.55
C ALA A 63 -10.09 -8.50 -16.61
N ALA A 64 -10.93 -9.54 -16.58
CA ALA A 64 -10.48 -10.92 -16.73
C ALA A 64 -9.85 -11.17 -18.11
N TRP A 65 -10.49 -10.67 -19.17
CA TRP A 65 -9.98 -10.75 -20.53
C TRP A 65 -8.61 -10.05 -20.67
N ALA A 66 -8.46 -8.83 -20.15
CA ALA A 66 -7.20 -8.08 -20.25
C ALA A 66 -6.05 -8.82 -19.53
N ARG A 67 -6.32 -9.38 -18.35
CA ARG A 67 -5.36 -10.20 -17.60
C ARG A 67 -4.96 -11.46 -18.38
N GLN A 68 -5.93 -12.20 -18.93
CA GLN A 68 -5.68 -13.40 -19.71
C GLN A 68 -4.88 -13.09 -20.99
N TRP A 69 -5.28 -12.03 -21.70
CA TRP A 69 -4.59 -11.60 -22.90
C TRP A 69 -3.14 -11.24 -22.59
N TYR A 70 -2.89 -10.46 -21.53
CA TYR A 70 -1.55 -10.06 -21.14
C TYR A 70 -0.72 -11.26 -20.68
N ALA A 71 -1.30 -12.22 -19.93
CA ALA A 71 -0.60 -13.43 -19.52
C ALA A 71 -0.08 -14.25 -20.72
N ALA A 72 -0.83 -14.28 -21.83
CA ALA A 72 -0.42 -14.99 -23.05
C ALA A 72 0.57 -14.18 -23.92
N ASN A 73 0.37 -12.87 -24.03
CA ASN A 73 1.01 -12.03 -25.07
C ASN A 73 1.99 -10.99 -24.53
N GLY A 74 1.92 -10.68 -23.24
CA GLY A 74 2.78 -9.71 -22.56
C GLY A 74 4.24 -10.15 -22.58
N ARG A 75 5.14 -9.18 -22.74
CA ARG A 75 6.60 -9.37 -22.70
C ARG A 75 7.23 -8.34 -21.76
N PRO A 76 6.88 -8.38 -20.46
CA PRO A 76 7.44 -7.45 -19.49
C PRO A 76 8.93 -7.70 -19.31
N TRP A 77 9.66 -6.69 -18.85
CA TRP A 77 11.03 -6.84 -18.43
C TRP A 77 11.42 -5.80 -17.38
N VAL A 78 12.46 -6.13 -16.62
CA VAL A 78 13.04 -5.25 -15.61
C VAL A 78 14.55 -5.24 -15.74
N TYR A 79 15.13 -4.07 -15.58
CA TYR A 79 16.55 -3.82 -15.52
C TYR A 79 16.88 -3.03 -14.25
N LEU A 80 17.95 -3.44 -13.59
CA LEU A 80 18.41 -2.88 -12.34
C LEU A 80 19.93 -2.87 -12.34
N ARG A 81 20.54 -1.75 -11.97
CA ARG A 81 21.97 -1.72 -11.65
C ARG A 81 22.28 -0.79 -10.50
N GLU A 82 23.38 -1.06 -9.83
CA GLU A 82 23.96 -0.10 -8.92
C GLU A 82 24.67 1.04 -9.67
N THR A 83 24.64 2.24 -9.09
CA THR A 83 25.35 3.41 -9.60
C THR A 83 26.13 4.09 -8.47
N ARG A 84 27.25 4.71 -8.80
CA ARG A 84 28.03 5.51 -7.87
C ARG A 84 27.25 6.77 -7.52
N LEU A 85 26.93 6.90 -6.24
CA LEU A 85 26.23 8.05 -5.68
C LEU A 85 27.22 9.06 -5.09
N GLU A 86 27.21 10.29 -5.59
CA GLU A 86 27.90 11.42 -4.99
C GLU A 86 26.88 12.48 -4.58
N LEU A 87 26.87 12.78 -3.29
CA LEU A 87 25.98 13.78 -2.68
C LEU A 87 26.85 14.81 -1.95
N THR A 88 26.85 16.05 -2.44
CA THR A 88 27.36 17.21 -1.71
C THR A 88 26.17 18.06 -1.23
N PRO A 89 26.35 19.16 -0.48
CA PRO A 89 25.23 20.03 -0.14
C PRO A 89 24.56 20.70 -1.37
N GLU A 90 25.28 20.82 -2.49
CA GLU A 90 24.87 21.56 -3.69
C GLU A 90 24.59 20.67 -4.91
N ALA A 91 25.05 19.41 -4.92
CA ALA A 91 25.00 18.57 -6.10
C ALA A 91 24.63 17.11 -5.81
N LEU A 92 23.78 16.57 -6.68
CA LEU A 92 23.50 15.14 -6.82
C LEU A 92 24.14 14.64 -8.12
N ARG A 93 25.04 13.67 -8.00
CA ARG A 93 25.66 13.00 -9.17
C ARG A 93 25.53 11.49 -9.07
N LEU A 94 25.24 10.87 -10.21
CA LEU A 94 25.10 9.43 -10.40
C LEU A 94 26.06 9.01 -11.52
N ASP A 95 27.07 8.18 -11.22
CA ASP A 95 28.19 7.86 -12.13
C ASP A 95 28.77 9.12 -12.83
N GLY A 96 28.95 10.19 -12.06
CA GLY A 96 29.47 11.48 -12.55
C GLY A 96 28.46 12.35 -13.33
N GLN A 97 27.29 11.82 -13.70
CA GLN A 97 26.21 12.61 -14.31
C GLN A 97 25.49 13.42 -13.23
N GLU A 98 25.47 14.75 -13.39
CA GLU A 98 24.74 15.65 -12.50
C GLU A 98 23.25 15.70 -12.86
N PHE A 99 22.39 15.66 -11.83
CA PHE A 99 20.94 15.80 -11.97
C PHE A 99 20.42 16.96 -11.12
N ARG A 100 19.49 17.74 -11.68
CA ARG A 100 18.93 18.92 -11.01
C ARG A 100 17.55 18.61 -10.45
N SER A 101 17.52 17.77 -9.41
CA SER A 101 16.31 17.53 -8.62
C SER A 101 16.53 17.87 -7.17
N GLN A 102 15.97 19.01 -6.73
CA GLN A 102 16.07 19.45 -5.34
C GLN A 102 15.43 18.42 -4.40
N GLN A 103 14.28 17.88 -4.79
CA GLN A 103 13.53 16.95 -3.95
C GLN A 103 14.21 15.58 -3.84
N LEU A 104 14.76 15.04 -4.94
CA LEU A 104 15.55 13.81 -4.87
C LEU A 104 16.83 14.02 -4.05
N HIS A 105 17.54 15.12 -4.31
CA HIS A 105 18.76 15.47 -3.58
C HIS A 105 18.52 15.53 -2.06
N ASP A 106 17.53 16.31 -1.63
CA ASP A 106 17.20 16.46 -0.22
C ASP A 106 16.73 15.14 0.39
N HIS A 107 15.92 14.36 -0.34
CA HIS A 107 15.48 13.04 0.11
C HIS A 107 16.66 12.10 0.35
N LEU A 108 17.58 11.96 -0.61
CA LEU A 108 18.74 11.09 -0.47
C LEU A 108 19.69 11.57 0.63
N ARG A 109 19.91 12.89 0.74
CA ARG A 109 20.78 13.49 1.76
C ARG A 109 20.22 13.35 3.17
N GLU A 110 18.96 13.72 3.38
CA GLU A 110 18.30 13.62 4.70
C GLU A 110 18.19 12.17 5.18
N ALA A 111 17.97 11.22 4.25
CA ALA A 111 17.92 9.81 4.57
C ALA A 111 19.32 9.18 4.76
N GLY A 112 20.39 9.92 4.49
CA GLY A 112 21.77 9.45 4.63
C GLY A 112 22.14 8.36 3.63
N ALA A 113 21.64 8.47 2.39
CA ALA A 113 21.86 7.50 1.33
C ALA A 113 23.36 7.24 1.11
N LYS A 114 23.72 5.96 1.03
CA LYS A 114 25.09 5.48 0.85
C LYS A 114 25.35 4.98 -0.56
N ARG A 115 24.32 4.46 -1.22
CA ARG A 115 24.35 3.91 -2.57
C ARG A 115 23.04 4.28 -3.28
N ALA A 116 23.03 4.16 -4.59
CA ALA A 116 21.82 4.30 -5.38
C ALA A 116 21.73 3.17 -6.42
N MET A 117 20.50 2.84 -6.77
CA MET A 117 20.18 1.92 -7.85
C MET A 117 19.46 2.68 -8.96
N LEU A 118 19.79 2.37 -10.21
CA LEU A 118 19.03 2.79 -11.38
C LEU A 118 18.10 1.64 -11.78
N VAL A 119 16.84 1.99 -12.05
CA VAL A 119 15.79 1.03 -12.39
C VAL A 119 15.18 1.42 -13.73
N ALA A 120 14.96 0.44 -14.60
CA ALA A 120 14.10 0.56 -15.78
C ALA A 120 13.16 -0.63 -15.85
N VAL A 121 11.87 -0.37 -16.05
CA VAL A 121 10.84 -1.41 -16.19
C VAL A 121 9.94 -1.10 -17.37
N SER A 122 9.41 -2.13 -18.01
CA SER A 122 8.44 -2.02 -19.11
C SER A 122 7.44 -3.17 -19.03
N ALA A 123 6.17 -2.88 -19.34
CA ALA A 123 5.15 -3.89 -19.57
C ALA A 123 5.23 -4.52 -20.98
N GLY A 124 6.25 -4.19 -21.78
CA GLY A 124 6.39 -4.70 -23.14
C GLY A 124 5.62 -3.87 -24.16
N ARG A 125 6.13 -3.79 -25.39
CA ARG A 125 5.45 -3.09 -26.49
C ARG A 125 4.14 -3.75 -26.92
N SER A 126 4.03 -5.06 -26.76
CA SER A 126 2.92 -5.86 -27.31
C SER A 126 1.56 -5.41 -26.77
N CYS A 127 1.50 -5.06 -25.48
CA CYS A 127 0.30 -4.55 -24.84
C CYS A 127 -0.17 -3.22 -25.45
N GLU A 128 0.75 -2.29 -25.68
CA GLU A 128 0.44 -0.99 -26.29
C GLU A 128 0.04 -1.12 -27.77
N GLU A 129 0.75 -1.97 -28.52
CA GLU A 129 0.45 -2.23 -29.93
C GLU A 129 -0.95 -2.83 -30.11
N HIS A 130 -1.30 -3.82 -29.27
CA HIS A 130 -2.62 -4.44 -29.34
C HIS A 130 -3.73 -3.52 -28.81
N ALA A 131 -3.47 -2.75 -27.76
CA ALA A 131 -4.41 -1.71 -27.33
C ALA A 131 -4.69 -0.73 -28.48
N ARG A 132 -3.67 -0.22 -29.16
CA ARG A 132 -3.83 0.66 -30.32
C ARG A 132 -4.66 0.00 -31.43
N GLN A 133 -4.49 -1.31 -31.66
CA GLN A 133 -5.32 -2.06 -32.61
C GLN A 133 -6.80 -2.08 -32.17
N LEU A 134 -7.10 -2.37 -30.91
CA LEU A 134 -8.47 -2.38 -30.38
C LEU A 134 -9.15 -1.02 -30.54
N TRP A 135 -8.41 0.07 -30.32
CA TRP A 135 -8.91 1.42 -30.59
C TRP A 135 -9.28 1.63 -32.06
N GLN A 136 -8.43 1.17 -32.99
CA GLN A 136 -8.69 1.24 -34.44
C GLN A 136 -9.88 0.37 -34.86
N GLU A 137 -10.11 -0.75 -34.16
CA GLU A 137 -11.27 -1.64 -34.33
C GLU A 137 -12.55 -1.12 -33.65
N SER A 138 -12.56 0.11 -33.11
CA SER A 138 -13.70 0.70 -32.39
C SER A 138 -14.12 -0.11 -31.16
N LYS A 139 -13.15 -0.68 -30.43
CA LYS A 139 -13.32 -1.39 -29.15
C LYS A 139 -12.70 -0.59 -27.99
N PRO A 140 -13.34 0.54 -27.60
CA PRO A 140 -12.76 1.47 -26.63
C PRO A 140 -12.67 0.88 -25.22
N ASP A 141 -13.59 -0.02 -24.85
CA ASP A 141 -13.60 -0.64 -23.53
C ASP A 141 -12.43 -1.62 -23.38
N GLU A 142 -12.26 -2.54 -24.32
CA GLU A 142 -11.13 -3.47 -24.37
C GLU A 142 -9.79 -2.71 -24.43
N TYR A 143 -9.73 -1.65 -25.25
CA TYR A 143 -8.58 -0.75 -25.27
C TYR A 143 -8.26 -0.19 -23.89
N PHE A 144 -9.24 0.39 -23.22
CA PHE A 144 -9.06 1.05 -21.93
C PHE A 144 -8.61 0.06 -20.85
N PHE A 145 -9.27 -1.10 -20.77
CA PHE A 145 -8.94 -2.13 -19.79
C PHE A 145 -7.52 -2.67 -20.00
N LEU A 146 -7.12 -2.95 -21.25
CA LEU A 146 -5.76 -3.43 -21.55
C LEU A 146 -4.70 -2.34 -21.29
N GLU A 147 -4.99 -1.08 -21.64
CA GLU A 147 -4.11 0.06 -21.34
C GLU A 147 -3.87 0.25 -19.85
N MET A 148 -4.93 0.15 -19.04
CA MET A 148 -4.81 0.26 -17.59
C MET A 148 -4.12 -0.96 -16.99
N PHE A 149 -4.33 -2.16 -17.55
CA PHE A 149 -3.62 -3.35 -17.11
C PHE A 149 -2.12 -3.23 -17.36
N GLY A 150 -1.70 -2.69 -18.52
CA GLY A 150 -0.29 -2.40 -18.79
C GLY A 150 0.33 -1.44 -17.77
N SER A 151 -0.42 -0.43 -17.30
CA SER A 151 0.03 0.43 -16.20
C SER A 151 0.16 -0.35 -14.88
N ALA A 152 -0.81 -1.22 -14.58
CA ALA A 152 -0.79 -2.05 -13.37
C ALA A 152 0.40 -3.03 -13.34
N VAL A 153 0.81 -3.52 -14.52
CA VAL A 153 2.02 -4.34 -14.66
C VAL A 153 3.26 -3.53 -14.28
N VAL A 154 3.41 -2.29 -14.76
CA VAL A 154 4.55 -1.43 -14.38
C VAL A 154 4.63 -1.22 -12.87
N GLU A 155 3.49 -0.96 -12.23
CA GLU A 155 3.41 -0.79 -10.77
C GLU A 155 3.80 -2.08 -10.02
N HIS A 156 3.32 -3.24 -10.48
CA HIS A 156 3.69 -4.55 -9.94
C HIS A 156 5.20 -4.83 -10.07
N LEU A 157 5.77 -4.53 -11.24
CA LEU A 157 7.21 -4.68 -11.49
C LEU A 157 8.02 -3.80 -10.54
N MET A 158 7.62 -2.53 -10.38
CA MET A 158 8.32 -1.61 -9.48
C MET A 158 8.18 -2.04 -8.00
N ALA A 159 7.01 -2.52 -7.58
CA ALA A 159 6.82 -3.05 -6.23
C ALA A 159 7.71 -4.27 -5.96
N THR A 160 7.74 -5.22 -6.90
CA THR A 160 8.58 -6.42 -6.83
C THR A 160 10.08 -6.06 -6.84
N MET A 161 10.49 -5.10 -7.66
CA MET A 161 11.87 -4.63 -7.71
C MET A 161 12.29 -3.92 -6.43
N ASN A 162 11.43 -3.13 -5.80
CA ASN A 162 11.74 -2.54 -4.49
C ASN A 162 12.01 -3.62 -3.43
N GLY A 163 11.19 -4.67 -3.38
CA GLY A 163 11.43 -5.82 -2.50
C GLY A 163 12.79 -6.47 -2.78
N ARG A 164 13.09 -6.74 -4.04
CA ARG A 164 14.37 -7.36 -4.43
C ARG A 164 15.59 -6.46 -4.13
N ILE A 165 15.46 -5.15 -4.30
CA ILE A 165 16.51 -4.19 -3.93
C ILE A 165 16.74 -4.20 -2.42
N CYS A 166 15.68 -4.27 -1.62
CA CYS A 166 15.80 -4.43 -0.16
C CYS A 166 16.55 -5.71 0.21
N ASP A 167 16.18 -6.86 -0.38
CA ASP A 167 16.85 -8.15 -0.11
C ASP A 167 18.36 -8.11 -0.45
N LEU A 168 18.70 -7.41 -1.53
CA LEU A 168 20.09 -7.21 -1.94
C LEU A 168 20.85 -6.28 -0.98
N ALA A 169 20.20 -5.20 -0.55
CA ALA A 169 20.78 -4.18 0.32
C ALA A 169 20.96 -4.67 1.77
N GLU A 170 20.12 -5.60 2.24
CA GLU A 170 20.13 -6.11 3.61
C GLU A 170 21.47 -6.75 3.99
N ARG A 171 22.13 -7.41 3.04
CA ARG A 171 23.46 -8.03 3.23
C ARG A 171 24.53 -7.04 3.67
N ASP A 172 24.35 -5.76 3.31
CA ASP A 172 25.26 -4.67 3.61
C ASP A 172 24.72 -3.75 4.73
N GLY A 173 23.66 -4.17 5.45
CA GLY A 173 23.01 -3.37 6.49
C GLY A 173 22.27 -2.14 5.96
N LEU A 174 21.93 -2.16 4.66
CA LEU A 174 21.22 -1.09 3.98
C LEU A 174 19.79 -1.52 3.67
N ALA A 175 18.95 -0.54 3.33
CA ALA A 175 17.59 -0.79 2.88
C ALA A 175 17.15 0.28 1.87
N ALA A 176 16.23 -0.09 0.98
CA ALA A 176 15.72 0.82 -0.04
C ALA A 176 14.74 1.84 0.55
N ILE A 177 14.81 3.08 0.05
CA ILE A 177 13.75 4.09 0.22
C ILE A 177 12.90 4.15 -1.07
N PRO A 178 11.70 4.76 -1.05
CA PRO A 178 10.85 4.84 -2.23
C PRO A 178 11.59 5.43 -3.43
N HIS A 179 11.37 4.83 -4.61
CA HIS A 179 11.93 5.30 -5.87
C HIS A 179 11.47 6.73 -6.20
N TYR A 180 12.29 7.44 -7.00
CA TYR A 180 11.96 8.75 -7.54
C TYR A 180 12.30 8.80 -9.02
N SER A 181 11.51 9.53 -9.80
CA SER A 181 11.64 9.58 -11.27
C SER A 181 11.51 11.00 -11.80
N PRO A 182 12.17 11.33 -12.92
CA PRO A 182 11.91 12.57 -13.65
C PRO A 182 10.42 12.74 -13.98
N GLY A 183 9.89 13.95 -13.80
CA GLY A 183 8.46 14.26 -13.90
C GLY A 183 7.72 14.21 -12.56
N TYR A 184 8.34 13.71 -11.49
CA TYR A 184 7.83 13.91 -10.13
C TYR A 184 8.09 15.35 -9.68
N THR A 185 7.39 15.81 -8.63
CA THR A 185 7.57 17.16 -8.09
C THR A 185 9.06 17.44 -7.82
N GLY A 186 9.56 18.59 -8.28
CA GLY A 186 10.95 18.95 -8.10
C GLY A 186 11.96 18.14 -8.92
N TRP A 187 11.55 17.40 -9.95
CA TRP A 187 12.42 16.81 -10.96
C TRP A 187 11.87 17.02 -12.36
N ASP A 188 12.59 17.77 -13.20
CA ASP A 188 12.20 18.03 -14.59
C ASP A 188 12.08 16.73 -15.39
N VAL A 189 11.02 16.59 -16.18
CA VAL A 189 10.82 15.43 -17.08
C VAL A 189 11.87 15.40 -18.20
N ALA A 190 12.51 16.52 -18.53
CA ALA A 190 13.63 16.55 -19.48
C ALA A 190 14.80 15.65 -19.03
N ASP A 191 14.96 15.41 -17.73
CA ASP A 191 16.00 14.53 -17.18
C ASP A 191 15.75 13.04 -17.47
N GLN A 192 14.61 12.65 -18.07
CA GLN A 192 14.40 11.29 -18.58
C GLN A 192 15.49 10.88 -19.59
N VAL A 193 15.92 11.82 -20.46
CA VAL A 193 16.95 11.56 -21.48
C VAL A 193 18.31 11.25 -20.84
N PRO A 194 18.93 12.15 -20.04
CA PRO A 194 20.21 11.86 -19.40
C PRO A 194 20.13 10.69 -18.41
N LEU A 195 18.99 10.43 -17.77
CA LEU A 195 18.82 9.27 -16.90
C LEU A 195 18.81 7.96 -17.70
N PHE A 196 18.12 7.91 -18.85
CA PHE A 196 18.13 6.72 -19.70
C PHE A 196 19.49 6.49 -20.35
N GLU A 197 20.16 7.55 -20.81
CA GLU A 197 21.54 7.47 -21.28
C GLU A 197 22.45 6.90 -20.20
N LEU A 198 22.30 7.38 -18.95
CA LEU A 198 23.06 6.85 -17.82
C LEU A 198 22.78 5.36 -17.61
N ILE A 199 21.51 4.94 -17.59
CA ILE A 199 21.09 3.53 -17.48
C ILE A 199 21.74 2.68 -18.58
N GLY A 200 21.82 3.21 -19.80
CA GLY A 200 22.40 2.52 -20.94
C GLY A 200 23.93 2.46 -20.95
N ARG A 201 24.63 3.41 -20.30
CA ARG A 201 26.09 3.42 -20.21
C ARG A 201 26.59 2.16 -19.53
N GLY A 202 27.30 1.31 -20.26
CA GLY A 202 27.83 0.08 -19.68
C GLY A 202 26.75 -0.92 -19.28
N MET A 203 25.60 -0.97 -19.96
CA MET A 203 24.78 -2.19 -19.91
C MET A 203 25.60 -3.38 -20.41
N GLY A 204 25.64 -4.47 -19.63
CA GLY A 204 26.30 -5.71 -20.02
C GLY A 204 25.51 -6.49 -21.08
N GLN A 205 24.20 -6.25 -21.16
CA GLN A 205 23.30 -6.88 -22.12
C GLN A 205 22.32 -5.85 -22.68
N PRO A 206 21.95 -5.93 -23.96
CA PRO A 206 20.92 -5.06 -24.51
C PRO A 206 19.57 -5.34 -23.85
N LEU A 207 18.71 -4.32 -23.79
CA LEU A 207 17.33 -4.50 -23.34
C LEU A 207 16.58 -5.49 -24.25
N PRO A 208 15.59 -6.24 -23.74
CA PRO A 208 14.92 -7.29 -24.50
C PRO A 208 14.13 -6.80 -25.71
N GLU A 209 13.76 -5.52 -25.72
CA GLU A 209 13.06 -4.84 -26.81
C GLU A 209 13.55 -3.39 -26.90
N PRO A 210 13.30 -2.70 -28.04
CA PRO A 210 13.62 -1.29 -28.18
C PRO A 210 12.96 -0.45 -27.10
N PHE A 211 13.76 0.38 -26.45
CA PHE A 211 13.33 1.36 -25.47
C PHE A 211 13.90 2.72 -25.84
N GLU A 212 13.05 3.74 -25.87
CA GLU A 212 13.47 5.08 -26.24
C GLU A 212 12.84 6.14 -25.32
N VAL A 213 13.54 7.26 -25.20
CA VAL A 213 13.00 8.48 -24.60
C VAL A 213 12.80 9.48 -25.72
N LEU A 214 11.56 9.89 -25.95
CA LEU A 214 11.22 10.90 -26.94
C LEU A 214 11.71 12.28 -26.47
N ALA A 215 11.85 13.23 -27.40
CA ALA A 215 12.23 14.61 -27.07
C ALA A 215 11.31 15.30 -26.04
N SER A 216 10.07 14.82 -25.89
CA SER A 216 9.12 15.27 -24.87
C SER A 216 9.38 14.71 -23.46
N GLY A 217 10.32 13.78 -23.30
CA GLY A 217 10.52 12.99 -22.08
C GLY A 217 9.60 11.77 -21.97
N MET A 218 8.69 11.54 -22.92
CA MET A 218 7.85 10.34 -22.94
C MET A 218 8.67 9.09 -23.25
N LEU A 219 8.40 8.00 -22.54
CA LEU A 219 9.04 6.71 -22.77
C LEU A 219 8.28 5.92 -23.86
N ARG A 220 9.00 5.19 -24.71
CA ARG A 220 8.44 4.15 -25.59
C ARG A 220 9.10 2.81 -25.27
N PRO A 221 8.34 1.75 -24.91
CA PRO A 221 6.88 1.71 -24.77
C PRO A 221 6.33 2.65 -23.68
N LYS A 222 5.11 3.15 -23.87
CA LYS A 222 4.44 4.11 -22.96
C LYS A 222 4.25 3.53 -21.56
N LYS A 223 4.01 2.22 -21.46
CA LYS A 223 3.87 1.50 -20.18
C LYS A 223 5.24 1.10 -19.65
N SER A 224 6.01 2.13 -19.31
CA SER A 224 7.37 2.00 -18.82
C SER A 224 7.66 3.03 -17.74
N LEU A 225 8.70 2.76 -16.95
CA LEU A 225 9.18 3.67 -15.91
C LEU A 225 10.69 3.50 -15.75
N ILE A 226 11.40 4.63 -15.64
CA ILE A 226 12.78 4.67 -15.17
C ILE A 226 12.86 5.48 -13.87
N ALA A 227 13.74 5.06 -12.96
CA ALA A 227 13.79 5.64 -11.62
C ALA A 227 15.15 5.48 -10.96
N VAL A 228 15.35 6.27 -9.90
CA VAL A 228 16.45 6.15 -8.94
C VAL A 228 15.91 5.68 -7.60
N VAL A 229 16.57 4.69 -7.00
CA VAL A 229 16.28 4.18 -5.66
C VAL A 229 17.49 4.41 -4.77
N GLY A 230 17.31 5.15 -3.67
CA GLY A 230 18.35 5.34 -2.67
C GLY A 230 18.46 4.15 -1.71
N LEU A 231 19.69 3.79 -1.33
CA LEU A 231 19.96 2.80 -0.29
C LEU A 231 20.53 3.50 0.95
N VAL A 232 19.86 3.33 2.07
CA VAL A 232 20.14 4.01 3.34
C VAL A 232 20.43 2.99 4.45
N PRO A 233 21.09 3.35 5.56
CA PRO A 233 21.21 2.45 6.70
C PRO A 233 19.83 1.97 7.18
N GLN A 234 19.70 0.68 7.48
CA GLN A 234 18.41 0.06 7.85
C GLN A 234 17.75 0.75 9.07
N SER A 235 18.55 1.29 9.99
CA SER A 235 18.07 2.07 11.15
C SER A 235 17.33 3.37 10.79
N VAL A 236 17.53 3.88 9.57
CA VAL A 236 16.92 5.13 9.07
C VAL A 236 15.70 4.85 8.20
N GLN A 237 15.60 3.66 7.61
CA GLN A 237 14.55 3.31 6.63
C GLN A 237 13.14 3.61 7.15
N ALA A 238 12.78 3.14 8.36
CA ALA A 238 11.45 3.32 8.93
C ALA A 238 11.03 4.80 9.11
N ARG A 239 12.01 5.69 9.32
CA ARG A 239 11.78 7.14 9.45
C ARG A 239 11.67 7.81 8.09
N ALA A 240 12.45 7.35 7.11
CA ALA A 240 12.42 7.86 5.74
C ALA A 240 11.13 7.46 5.03
N THR A 241 10.75 6.19 5.04
CA THR A 241 9.58 5.69 4.29
C THR A 241 8.27 6.40 4.65
N ASN A 242 8.07 6.75 5.93
CA ASN A 242 6.86 7.43 6.39
C ASN A 242 6.81 8.92 6.02
N ARG A 243 7.95 9.58 5.78
CA ARG A 243 7.97 11.01 5.42
C ARG A 243 7.80 11.24 3.92
N TRP A 244 8.10 10.22 3.11
CA TRP A 244 8.29 10.37 1.67
C TRP A 244 7.27 9.61 0.82
N ILE A 245 6.12 9.24 1.38
CA ILE A 245 5.00 8.71 0.59
C ILE A 245 4.38 9.87 -0.22
N PRO A 246 4.47 9.88 -1.56
CA PRO A 246 4.02 11.04 -2.37
C PRO A 246 2.53 11.35 -2.17
N CYS A 247 1.71 10.32 -2.00
CA CYS A 247 0.28 10.46 -1.72
C CYS A 247 -0.02 11.14 -0.38
N GLU A 248 0.88 11.13 0.61
CA GLU A 248 0.65 11.86 1.87
C GLU A 248 1.00 13.35 1.74
N ALA A 249 1.90 13.71 0.82
CA ALA A 249 2.35 15.08 0.59
C ALA A 249 1.58 15.79 -0.54
N CYS A 250 0.91 15.06 -1.42
CA CYS A 250 0.19 15.63 -2.55
C CYS A 250 -1.09 16.36 -2.10
N SER A 251 -1.19 17.67 -2.35
CA SER A 251 -2.35 18.50 -2.00
C SER A 251 -3.51 18.43 -2.99
N LEU A 252 -3.42 17.62 -4.06
CA LEU A 252 -4.45 17.46 -5.08
C LEU A 252 -5.74 16.87 -4.49
N SER A 253 -6.74 17.73 -4.26
CA SER A 253 -8.07 17.35 -3.79
C SER A 253 -9.08 17.42 -4.95
N PRO A 254 -9.95 16.42 -5.20
CA PRO A 254 -10.01 15.04 -4.69
C PRO A 254 -9.35 14.04 -5.68
N CYS A 255 -8.17 13.53 -5.37
CA CYS A 255 -7.47 12.56 -6.23
C CYS A 255 -7.98 11.13 -6.00
N SER A 256 -8.69 10.55 -6.99
CA SER A 256 -9.18 9.16 -6.95
C SER A 256 -8.06 8.10 -6.98
N TYR A 257 -6.85 8.48 -7.38
CA TYR A 257 -5.69 7.59 -7.44
C TYR A 257 -4.89 7.54 -6.13
N ARG A 258 -5.33 8.27 -5.10
CA ARG A 258 -4.58 8.47 -3.86
C ARG A 258 -4.46 7.17 -3.05
N ARG A 259 -3.23 6.68 -2.86
CA ARG A 259 -2.91 5.48 -2.07
C ARG A 259 -2.91 5.68 -0.56
N ARG A 260 -2.74 6.93 -0.09
CA ARG A 260 -2.73 7.31 1.34
C ARG A 260 -3.35 8.69 1.54
N PRO A 261 -4.09 8.93 2.65
CA PRO A 261 -4.70 10.24 2.92
C PRO A 261 -3.69 11.40 2.88
N TYR A 262 -4.12 12.58 2.39
CA TYR A 262 -3.29 13.78 2.43
C TYR A 262 -3.03 14.20 3.87
N ARG A 263 -1.75 14.34 4.26
CA ARG A 263 -1.30 14.67 5.62
C ARG A 263 -1.85 15.99 6.13
N HIS A 264 -2.11 16.95 5.24
CA HIS A 264 -2.62 18.28 5.58
C HIS A 264 -4.02 18.55 5.02
N ALA A 265 -4.86 17.51 4.87
CA ALA A 265 -6.25 17.70 4.49
C ALA A 265 -6.90 18.68 5.48
N ARG A 266 -7.23 19.88 5.01
CA ARG A 266 -8.05 20.81 5.77
C ARG A 266 -9.40 20.12 5.97
N SER A 267 -9.86 20.04 7.22
CA SER A 267 -11.25 19.70 7.55
C SER A 267 -12.15 20.71 6.84
N SER A 268 -12.56 20.41 5.62
CA SER A 268 -13.32 21.34 4.79
C SER A 268 -14.77 21.31 5.23
N ALA A 269 -15.43 22.45 5.06
CA ALA A 269 -16.80 22.74 5.48
C ALA A 269 -17.86 21.77 4.94
N ALA A 270 -17.53 20.86 4.02
CA ALA A 270 -18.42 19.80 3.54
C ALA A 270 -18.86 18.83 4.65
N GLN A 271 -18.07 18.69 5.73
CA GLN A 271 -18.47 17.91 6.90
C GLN A 271 -19.54 18.61 7.78
N ARG A 272 -19.85 19.89 7.53
CA ARG A 272 -20.90 20.61 8.28
C ARG A 272 -22.30 20.39 7.71
N ASP A 273 -22.43 20.14 6.41
CA ASP A 273 -23.74 19.87 5.79
C ASP A 273 -24.22 18.45 6.08
N GLU A 274 -23.31 17.47 6.21
CA GLU A 274 -23.65 16.11 6.65
C GLU A 274 -24.17 16.08 8.10
N ALA A 275 -23.58 16.89 9.00
CA ALA A 275 -24.02 16.98 10.40
C ALA A 275 -25.39 17.65 10.60
N GLN A 276 -25.88 18.42 9.61
CA GLN A 276 -27.22 19.02 9.65
C GLN A 276 -28.29 18.09 9.07
N ASN A 277 -27.93 17.26 8.09
CA ASN A 277 -28.85 16.29 7.51
C ASN A 277 -29.13 15.09 8.46
N GLU A 278 -28.17 14.75 9.32
CA GLU A 278 -28.33 13.71 10.37
C GLU A 278 -29.35 14.09 11.47
N ARG A 279 -29.65 15.39 11.65
CA ARG A 279 -30.66 15.83 12.65
C ARG A 279 -32.10 15.80 12.14
N ALA A 280 -32.33 15.74 10.83
CA ALA A 280 -33.67 15.76 10.24
C ALA A 280 -34.28 14.37 10.02
N ALA A 281 -33.50 13.29 10.10
CA ALA A 281 -33.96 11.93 9.84
C ALA A 281 -34.55 11.19 11.07
N SER A 282 -34.82 11.89 12.19
CA SER A 282 -35.30 11.30 13.44
C SER A 282 -36.84 11.17 13.55
N VAL A 283 -37.52 10.81 12.46
CA VAL A 283 -38.91 10.35 12.52
C VAL A 283 -38.99 8.95 11.92
N ALA A 284 -39.14 7.97 12.80
CA ALA A 284 -39.24 6.56 12.46
C ALA A 284 -40.54 6.26 11.68
N PRO A 285 -40.50 5.44 10.61
CA PRO A 285 -41.67 4.71 10.19
C PRO A 285 -41.81 3.40 10.97
N ALA A 286 -43.08 3.04 11.19
CA ALA A 286 -43.54 1.90 11.93
C ALA A 286 -43.11 0.55 11.32
N ALA A 287 -43.08 -0.45 12.20
CA ALA A 287 -42.63 -1.82 11.97
C ALA A 287 -43.28 -2.53 10.77
N ALA A 288 -42.44 -3.22 10.00
CA ALA A 288 -42.82 -4.35 9.17
C ALA A 288 -42.16 -5.64 9.69
N PRO A 289 -42.75 -6.83 9.47
CA PRO A 289 -42.52 -8.01 10.29
C PRO A 289 -41.45 -8.95 9.72
N PHE A 290 -40.60 -9.43 10.63
CA PHE A 290 -39.61 -10.52 10.57
C PHE A 290 -38.45 -10.43 9.55
N PRO A 291 -37.23 -10.79 10.00
CA PRO A 291 -36.00 -10.27 9.44
C PRO A 291 -35.51 -11.12 8.26
N PRO A 292 -34.83 -10.54 7.26
CA PRO A 292 -33.85 -11.32 6.51
C PRO A 292 -32.76 -11.76 7.48
N SER A 293 -32.16 -12.92 7.25
CA SER A 293 -31.04 -13.46 8.01
C SER A 293 -30.05 -12.36 8.47
N PRO A 294 -29.52 -12.42 9.70
CA PRO A 294 -28.65 -11.38 10.23
C PRO A 294 -27.51 -11.11 9.23
N HIS A 295 -27.49 -9.90 8.66
CA HIS A 295 -26.47 -9.51 7.69
C HIS A 295 -25.24 -9.01 8.45
N TYR A 296 -24.25 -9.88 8.59
CA TYR A 296 -22.97 -9.53 9.19
C TYR A 296 -22.08 -8.82 8.17
N SER A 297 -21.24 -7.89 8.63
CA SER A 297 -20.18 -7.30 7.79
C SER A 297 -19.01 -8.27 7.58
N VAL A 298 -18.89 -9.27 8.45
CA VAL A 298 -17.89 -10.34 8.40
C VAL A 298 -18.51 -11.58 7.78
N SER A 299 -17.74 -12.28 6.93
CA SER A 299 -18.22 -13.54 6.35
C SER A 299 -18.57 -14.57 7.43
N GLU A 300 -19.65 -15.33 7.20
CA GLU A 300 -20.15 -16.32 8.15
C GLU A 300 -19.07 -17.36 8.53
N ARG A 301 -18.24 -17.77 7.55
CA ARG A 301 -17.10 -18.68 7.78
C ARG A 301 -16.09 -18.12 8.78
N ALA A 302 -15.78 -16.82 8.71
CA ALA A 302 -14.86 -16.18 9.64
C ALA A 302 -15.47 -16.05 11.04
N LEU A 303 -16.75 -15.69 11.14
CA LEU A 303 -17.48 -15.64 12.42
C LEU A 303 -17.56 -17.01 13.08
N GLN A 304 -17.81 -18.07 12.31
CA GLN A 304 -17.84 -19.45 12.80
C GLN A 304 -16.46 -19.93 13.31
N LYS A 305 -15.37 -19.41 12.74
CA LYS A 305 -14.02 -19.69 13.24
C LYS A 305 -13.74 -18.90 14.51
N TRP A 306 -14.03 -17.60 14.51
CA TRP A 306 -13.78 -16.71 15.65
C TRP A 306 -14.64 -17.02 16.86
N SER A 307 -15.87 -17.51 16.68
CA SER A 307 -16.72 -17.94 17.80
C SER A 307 -16.09 -19.09 18.60
N ARG A 308 -15.26 -19.92 17.95
CA ARG A 308 -14.55 -21.05 18.57
C ARG A 308 -13.19 -20.67 19.12
N GLU A 309 -12.47 -19.79 18.44
CA GLU A 309 -11.05 -19.52 18.72
C GLU A 309 -10.80 -18.20 19.46
N ARG A 310 -11.71 -17.22 19.34
CA ARG A 310 -11.47 -15.83 19.74
C ARG A 310 -12.52 -15.26 20.68
N VAL A 311 -13.68 -15.89 20.79
CA VAL A 311 -14.75 -15.47 21.73
C VAL A 311 -14.75 -16.40 22.95
N THR A 312 -14.77 -15.81 24.14
CA THR A 312 -14.99 -16.51 25.40
C THR A 312 -16.18 -15.90 26.11
N LEU A 313 -17.05 -16.76 26.66
CA LEU A 313 -18.30 -16.36 27.31
C LEU A 313 -18.31 -16.88 28.75
N GLU A 314 -18.58 -16.01 29.71
CA GLU A 314 -18.71 -16.34 31.12
C GLU A 314 -20.08 -15.89 31.63
N ARG A 315 -20.89 -16.83 32.12
CA ARG A 315 -22.20 -16.54 32.71
C ARG A 315 -22.06 -16.25 34.19
N ARG A 316 -22.69 -15.19 34.65
CA ARG A 316 -22.71 -14.80 36.07
C ARG A 316 -23.96 -15.31 36.76
N ALA A 317 -23.89 -15.36 38.09
CA ALA A 317 -24.98 -15.88 38.94
C ALA A 317 -26.30 -15.11 38.80
N ASP A 318 -26.23 -13.83 38.42
CA ASP A 318 -27.39 -12.96 38.17
C ASP A 318 -27.98 -13.10 36.75
N GLY A 319 -27.46 -14.04 35.95
CA GLY A 319 -27.88 -14.27 34.57
C GLY A 319 -27.24 -13.30 33.55
N SER A 320 -26.42 -12.34 33.99
CA SER A 320 -25.63 -11.51 33.09
C SER A 320 -24.49 -12.31 32.45
N LEU A 321 -23.94 -11.79 31.35
CA LEU A 321 -22.90 -12.44 30.58
C LEU A 321 -21.71 -11.52 30.38
N THR A 322 -20.50 -12.02 30.62
CA THR A 322 -19.27 -11.40 30.14
C THR A 322 -18.82 -12.10 28.88
N ALA A 323 -18.73 -11.36 27.80
CA ALA A 323 -18.16 -11.82 26.55
C ALA A 323 -16.81 -11.14 26.32
N ARG A 324 -15.79 -11.90 25.96
CA ARG A 324 -14.48 -11.37 25.57
C ARG A 324 -14.13 -11.86 24.17
N PHE A 325 -13.78 -10.94 23.29
CA PHE A 325 -13.25 -11.19 21.95
C PHE A 325 -11.78 -10.79 21.88
N ARG A 326 -10.91 -11.70 21.41
CA ARG A 326 -9.50 -11.42 21.14
C ARG A 326 -9.30 -11.02 19.68
N PHE A 327 -8.78 -9.82 19.47
CA PHE A 327 -8.31 -9.36 18.18
C PHE A 327 -6.82 -9.65 18.04
N ASP A 328 -6.45 -10.43 17.01
CA ASP A 328 -5.06 -10.60 16.57
C ASP A 328 -4.89 -9.97 15.19
N GLY A 329 -3.93 -9.06 15.06
CA GLY A 329 -3.61 -8.38 13.82
C GLY A 329 -2.13 -7.99 13.76
N THR A 330 -1.82 -7.04 12.89
CA THR A 330 -0.47 -6.50 12.74
C THR A 330 -0.46 -4.98 12.69
N THR A 331 0.65 -4.36 13.09
CA THR A 331 0.83 -2.92 12.90
C THR A 331 0.91 -2.54 11.42
N CYS A 332 0.52 -1.29 11.14
CA CYS A 332 0.44 -0.76 9.79
C CYS A 332 1.79 -0.33 9.17
N SER A 333 2.91 -0.42 9.92
CA SER A 333 4.24 0.06 9.53
C SER A 333 5.33 -1.00 9.77
N ASN A 334 6.30 -1.08 8.84
CA ASN A 334 7.56 -1.86 8.88
C ASN A 334 7.43 -3.37 9.18
N MET A 335 7.08 -4.17 8.15
CA MET A 335 6.96 -5.64 8.19
C MET A 335 5.90 -6.22 9.17
N GLY A 336 5.04 -5.39 9.77
CA GLY A 336 3.89 -5.83 10.56
C GLY A 336 4.29 -6.50 11.87
N ARG A 337 4.33 -5.75 12.98
CA ARG A 337 4.49 -6.34 14.32
C ARG A 337 3.18 -7.00 14.74
N PRO A 338 3.21 -8.21 15.34
CA PRO A 338 2.03 -8.80 15.95
C PRO A 338 1.37 -7.82 16.91
N LEU A 339 0.05 -7.74 16.86
CA LEU A 339 -0.77 -6.83 17.63
C LEU A 339 -1.96 -7.59 18.23
N ALA A 340 -2.12 -7.55 19.55
CA ALA A 340 -3.20 -8.25 20.25
C ALA A 340 -3.98 -7.32 21.20
N PHE A 341 -5.31 -7.32 21.08
CA PHE A 341 -6.23 -6.56 21.93
C PHE A 341 -7.39 -7.41 22.41
N ASP A 342 -7.78 -7.26 23.67
CA ASP A 342 -8.98 -7.87 24.24
C ASP A 342 -10.13 -6.85 24.29
N TYR A 343 -11.28 -7.25 23.74
CA TYR A 343 -12.54 -6.54 23.77
C TYR A 343 -13.50 -7.25 24.73
N THR A 344 -13.76 -6.64 25.88
CA THR A 344 -14.65 -7.19 26.91
C THR A 344 -15.98 -6.45 26.89
N VAL A 345 -17.08 -7.20 26.91
CA VAL A 345 -18.45 -6.71 26.85
C VAL A 345 -19.28 -7.41 27.91
N GLU A 346 -19.94 -6.63 28.78
CA GLU A 346 -20.90 -7.15 29.73
C GLU A 346 -22.31 -6.92 29.22
N LEU A 347 -23.09 -8.00 29.14
CA LEU A 347 -24.45 -8.01 28.64
C LEU A 347 -25.41 -8.30 29.79
N SER A 348 -26.56 -7.62 29.81
CA SER A 348 -27.65 -7.95 30.70
C SER A 348 -28.17 -9.37 30.43
N PRO A 349 -28.95 -9.96 31.35
CA PRO A 349 -29.64 -11.21 31.11
C PRO A 349 -30.45 -11.19 29.80
N GLU A 350 -30.63 -12.37 29.21
CA GLU A 350 -31.39 -12.55 27.97
C GLU A 350 -32.84 -12.08 28.10
N ALA A 351 -33.48 -12.34 29.24
CA ALA A 351 -34.82 -11.84 29.55
C ALA A 351 -34.93 -10.31 29.54
N SER A 352 -33.80 -9.60 29.66
CA SER A 352 -33.71 -8.14 29.59
C SER A 352 -33.16 -7.63 28.25
N GLY A 353 -33.08 -8.49 27.23
CA GLY A 353 -32.73 -8.10 25.85
C GLY A 353 -31.23 -7.98 25.55
N ARG A 354 -30.36 -8.62 26.34
CA ARG A 354 -28.89 -8.63 26.14
C ARG A 354 -28.32 -7.22 25.89
N VAL A 355 -28.70 -6.27 26.73
CA VAL A 355 -28.24 -4.87 26.66
C VAL A 355 -26.77 -4.78 27.07
N ILE A 356 -25.98 -4.06 26.28
CA ILE A 356 -24.57 -3.77 26.55
C ILE A 356 -24.47 -2.83 27.76
N ARG A 357 -24.01 -3.35 28.90
CA ARG A 357 -23.88 -2.60 30.17
C ARG A 357 -22.50 -2.01 30.38
N ARG A 358 -21.47 -2.70 29.89
CA ARG A 358 -20.07 -2.25 29.98
C ARG A 358 -19.30 -2.73 28.77
N THR A 359 -18.38 -1.90 28.29
CA THR A 359 -17.43 -2.27 27.25
C THR A 359 -16.02 -1.81 27.61
N GLU A 360 -15.02 -2.60 27.25
CA GLU A 360 -13.61 -2.34 27.53
C GLU A 360 -12.74 -2.87 26.40
N CYS A 361 -11.72 -2.10 26.01
CA CYS A 361 -10.77 -2.47 24.96
C CYS A 361 -9.37 -2.14 25.47
N THR A 362 -8.51 -3.16 25.55
CA THR A 362 -7.15 -3.01 26.09
C THR A 362 -6.17 -3.89 25.29
N PRO A 363 -4.90 -3.48 25.16
CA PRO A 363 -3.85 -4.38 24.69
C PRO A 363 -3.80 -5.60 25.62
N THR A 364 -3.50 -6.78 25.07
CA THR A 364 -3.26 -7.95 25.93
C THR A 364 -1.99 -7.77 26.77
N ALA A 365 -1.86 -8.48 27.88
CA ALA A 365 -0.72 -8.33 28.80
C ALA A 365 0.65 -8.52 28.13
N ASP A 366 0.74 -9.39 27.12
CA ASP A 366 1.97 -9.69 26.38
C ASP A 366 2.12 -8.88 25.08
N ASP A 367 1.19 -7.95 24.80
CA ASP A 367 1.25 -7.16 23.57
C ASP A 367 2.24 -5.99 23.71
N GLU A 368 3.37 -6.08 23.01
CA GLU A 368 4.26 -4.94 22.79
C GLU A 368 3.98 -4.24 21.45
N GLY A 369 3.18 -4.85 20.57
CA GLY A 369 2.88 -4.36 19.23
C GLY A 369 2.21 -2.99 19.22
N HIS A 370 1.32 -2.71 20.17
CA HIS A 370 0.58 -1.45 20.24
C HIS A 370 1.50 -0.23 20.35
N ARG A 371 2.68 -0.42 20.97
CA ARG A 371 3.69 0.64 21.15
C ARG A 371 4.34 1.08 19.84
N PHE A 372 4.23 0.25 18.80
CA PHE A 372 4.77 0.51 17.46
C PHE A 372 3.72 1.04 16.48
N MET A 373 2.48 1.28 16.94
CA MET A 373 1.46 1.94 16.12
C MET A 373 1.83 3.40 15.86
N CYS A 374 1.63 3.90 14.64
CA CYS A 374 1.97 5.28 14.29
C CYS A 374 1.33 6.32 15.23
N ALA A 375 0.06 6.11 15.62
CA ALA A 375 -0.61 7.00 16.56
C ALA A 375 -0.04 6.91 17.99
N TYR A 376 0.42 5.73 18.40
CA TYR A 376 1.07 5.54 19.70
C TYR A 376 2.43 6.24 19.71
N LEU A 377 3.22 6.08 18.65
CA LEU A 377 4.53 6.74 18.51
C LEU A 377 4.40 8.27 18.47
N ASN A 378 3.27 8.79 17.99
CA ASN A 378 3.00 10.21 17.94
C ASN A 378 2.52 10.77 19.28
N ASP A 379 1.51 10.14 19.89
CA ASP A 379 0.95 10.54 21.19
C ASP A 379 0.34 9.32 21.91
N PRO A 380 1.12 8.66 22.79
CA PRO A 380 0.66 7.49 23.53
C PRO A 380 -0.56 7.78 24.41
N ALA A 381 -0.56 8.93 25.09
CA ALA A 381 -1.60 9.28 26.05
C ALA A 381 -2.93 9.53 25.32
N ALA A 382 -2.91 10.31 24.25
CA ALA A 382 -4.11 10.59 23.47
C ALA A 382 -4.70 9.34 22.82
N LEU A 383 -3.86 8.45 22.25
CA LEU A 383 -4.35 7.21 21.65
C LEU A 383 -4.98 6.28 22.69
N MET A 384 -4.29 6.04 23.82
CA MET A 384 -4.80 5.15 24.85
C MET A 384 -6.04 5.71 25.52
N GLN A 385 -6.13 7.04 25.68
CA GLN A 385 -7.36 7.69 26.14
C GLN A 385 -8.50 7.48 25.15
N ALA A 386 -8.29 7.66 23.85
CA ALA A 386 -9.33 7.43 22.84
C ALA A 386 -9.82 5.98 22.83
N ILE A 387 -8.92 5.01 22.92
CA ILE A 387 -9.27 3.58 23.04
C ILE A 387 -10.10 3.33 24.31
N ALA A 388 -9.72 3.96 25.43
CA ALA A 388 -10.41 3.79 26.70
C ALA A 388 -11.81 4.44 26.73
N THR A 389 -12.04 5.54 26.01
CA THR A 389 -13.30 6.31 26.06
C THR A 389 -14.31 5.93 24.97
N GLU A 390 -13.89 5.34 23.87
CA GLU A 390 -14.80 4.93 22.80
C GLU A 390 -15.58 3.66 23.18
N LYS A 391 -16.89 3.84 23.43
CA LYS A 391 -17.83 2.79 23.88
C LYS A 391 -19.04 2.70 22.94
N PRO A 392 -18.88 2.23 21.69
CA PRO A 392 -19.99 2.16 20.76
C PRO A 392 -21.08 1.21 21.28
N LEU A 393 -22.34 1.57 21.01
CA LEU A 393 -23.54 0.80 21.37
C LEU A 393 -23.73 0.55 22.88
N LEU A 394 -23.02 1.25 23.76
CA LEU A 394 -23.25 1.19 25.20
C LEU A 394 -24.71 1.56 25.51
N GLY A 395 -25.39 0.74 26.32
CA GLY A 395 -26.80 0.90 26.65
C GLY A 395 -27.79 0.39 25.59
N GLN A 396 -27.31 -0.10 24.44
CA GLN A 396 -28.14 -0.69 23.39
C GLN A 396 -28.19 -2.22 23.50
N PRO A 397 -29.24 -2.88 22.98
CA PRO A 397 -29.24 -4.33 22.75
C PRO A 397 -28.08 -4.73 21.83
N LEU A 398 -27.47 -5.91 22.06
CA LEU A 398 -26.37 -6.41 21.24
C LEU A 398 -26.73 -6.46 19.74
N ASP A 399 -27.96 -6.83 19.39
CA ASP A 399 -28.47 -6.89 18.01
C ASP A 399 -28.40 -5.55 17.26
N ALA A 400 -28.24 -4.43 17.97
CA ALA A 400 -28.01 -3.12 17.36
C ALA A 400 -26.75 -3.13 16.47
N VAL A 401 -25.78 -4.02 16.71
CA VAL A 401 -24.58 -4.16 15.88
C VAL A 401 -24.92 -4.49 14.42
N LEU A 402 -25.97 -5.27 14.16
CA LEU A 402 -26.39 -5.66 12.81
C LEU A 402 -26.91 -4.50 11.97
N ARG A 403 -27.28 -3.38 12.62
CA ARG A 403 -27.74 -2.15 11.98
C ARG A 403 -26.76 -1.00 12.15
N TRP A 404 -25.62 -1.26 12.81
CA TRP A 404 -24.64 -0.22 13.09
C TRP A 404 -23.76 0.05 11.88
N SER A 405 -24.10 1.13 11.16
CA SER A 405 -23.28 1.66 10.08
C SER A 405 -21.96 2.22 10.61
N ARG A 406 -20.86 1.80 10.01
CA ARG A 406 -19.50 2.21 10.37
C ARG A 406 -18.59 2.08 9.15
N VAL A 407 -17.58 2.94 9.07
CA VAL A 407 -16.60 2.90 7.98
C VAL A 407 -15.79 1.61 8.03
N ALA A 408 -15.68 0.93 6.89
CA ALA A 408 -14.79 -0.23 6.75
C ALA A 408 -13.33 0.23 6.85
N ALA A 409 -12.57 -0.37 7.77
CA ALA A 409 -11.17 -0.01 8.00
C ALA A 409 -10.38 -1.28 8.33
N PRO A 410 -10.04 -2.11 7.32
CA PRO A 410 -9.45 -3.43 7.52
C PRO A 410 -7.99 -3.40 8.00
N SER A 411 -7.42 -2.21 8.20
CA SER A 411 -6.06 -2.06 8.70
C SER A 411 -5.88 -2.69 10.08
N GLY A 412 -4.81 -3.45 10.27
CA GLY A 412 -4.55 -4.19 11.50
C GLY A 412 -4.33 -3.32 12.75
N CYS A 413 -4.04 -2.02 12.64
CA CYS A 413 -3.71 -1.12 13.77
C CYS A 413 -4.90 -0.24 14.26
N HIS A 414 -4.82 0.31 15.48
CA HIS A 414 -5.89 1.09 16.14
C HIS A 414 -5.73 2.61 16.00
N CYS A 415 -4.93 3.05 15.02
CA CYS A 415 -4.47 4.44 14.92
C CYS A 415 -5.59 5.47 14.68
N THR A 416 -6.68 5.11 13.99
CA THR A 416 -7.75 6.05 13.63
C THR A 416 -9.07 5.66 14.28
N ALA A 417 -9.96 6.64 14.49
CA ALA A 417 -11.30 6.41 15.03
C ALA A 417 -12.10 5.41 14.18
N ALA A 418 -12.00 5.51 12.84
CA ALA A 418 -12.60 4.54 11.91
C ALA A 418 -12.07 3.11 12.14
N SER A 419 -10.76 2.94 12.33
CA SER A 419 -10.16 1.62 12.61
C SER A 419 -10.64 1.03 13.93
N ARG A 420 -10.80 1.88 14.97
CA ARG A 420 -11.30 1.45 16.28
C ARG A 420 -12.78 1.09 16.23
N ALA A 421 -13.60 1.90 15.56
CA ALA A 421 -15.02 1.62 15.33
C ALA A 421 -15.23 0.34 14.53
N HIS A 422 -14.44 0.14 13.46
CA HIS A 422 -14.46 -1.08 12.66
C HIS A 422 -14.20 -2.33 13.53
N LYS A 423 -13.16 -2.31 14.36
CA LYS A 423 -12.81 -3.43 15.26
C LYS A 423 -13.82 -3.68 16.36
N TRP A 424 -14.41 -2.63 16.93
CA TRP A 424 -15.55 -2.77 17.83
C TRP A 424 -16.71 -3.51 17.14
N GLY A 425 -16.96 -3.23 15.87
CA GLY A 425 -17.95 -3.93 15.08
C GLY A 425 -17.61 -5.41 14.87
N LEU A 426 -16.37 -5.73 14.52
CA LEU A 426 -15.90 -7.12 14.41
C LEU A 426 -16.11 -7.89 15.73
N ALA A 427 -15.73 -7.29 16.85
CA ALA A 427 -15.86 -7.90 18.17
C ALA A 427 -17.34 -8.15 18.54
N LEU A 428 -18.19 -7.14 18.36
CA LEU A 428 -19.62 -7.25 18.68
C LEU A 428 -20.37 -8.20 17.74
N GLU A 429 -20.05 -8.23 16.45
CA GLU A 429 -20.61 -9.20 15.50
C GLU A 429 -20.17 -10.64 15.83
N ALA A 430 -18.91 -10.86 16.21
CA ALA A 430 -18.42 -12.16 16.63
C ALA A 430 -19.12 -12.65 17.91
N ILE A 431 -19.30 -11.75 18.90
CA ILE A 431 -20.04 -12.07 20.14
C ILE A 431 -21.51 -12.37 19.84
N HIS A 432 -22.17 -11.54 19.02
CA HIS A 432 -23.55 -11.74 18.59
C HIS A 432 -23.71 -13.10 17.88
N TYR A 433 -22.85 -13.39 16.90
CA TYR A 433 -22.87 -14.65 16.16
C TYR A 433 -22.71 -15.86 17.09
N THR A 434 -21.79 -15.79 18.06
CA THR A 434 -21.55 -16.86 19.03
C THR A 434 -22.77 -17.14 19.90
N LEU A 435 -23.50 -16.09 20.29
CA LEU A 435 -24.72 -16.22 21.08
C LEU A 435 -25.91 -16.71 20.28
N ALA A 436 -26.00 -16.35 19.00
CA ALA A 436 -27.00 -16.84 18.07
C ALA A 436 -26.76 -18.31 17.66
N HIS A 437 -25.51 -18.78 17.76
CA HIS A 437 -25.09 -20.15 17.38
C HIS A 437 -24.30 -20.82 18.50
N PRO A 438 -24.94 -21.14 19.64
CA PRO A 438 -24.26 -21.80 20.74
C PRO A 438 -23.68 -23.14 20.27
N PRO A 439 -22.45 -23.49 20.68
CA PRO A 439 -21.86 -24.78 20.34
C PRO A 439 -22.78 -25.90 20.83
N ARG A 440 -23.01 -26.92 19.98
CA ARG A 440 -23.65 -28.16 20.41
C ARG A 440 -22.73 -28.81 21.45
N ASP A 441 -23.26 -29.08 22.64
CA ASP A 441 -22.52 -29.49 23.84
C ASP A 441 -21.39 -30.52 23.60
N GLY A 442 -20.24 -30.32 24.25
CA GLY A 442 -19.31 -31.45 24.53
C GLY A 442 -17.80 -31.26 24.45
N ALA A 443 -17.22 -30.05 24.43
CA ALA A 443 -15.76 -29.91 24.54
C ALA A 443 -15.36 -28.79 25.51
N THR A 444 -15.24 -29.15 26.78
CA THR A 444 -14.47 -28.41 27.77
C THR A 444 -13.00 -28.40 27.35
N SER A 445 -12.46 -27.22 27.03
CA SER A 445 -11.00 -27.05 26.88
C SER A 445 -10.29 -27.23 28.23
N PRO A 446 -9.10 -27.85 28.27
CA PRO A 446 -8.39 -28.14 29.51
C PRO A 446 -7.81 -26.84 30.10
N GLY A 447 -8.06 -26.64 31.39
CA GLY A 447 -7.55 -25.51 32.14
C GLY A 447 -6.02 -25.53 32.24
N LEU A 448 -5.39 -24.36 32.06
CA LEU A 448 -4.01 -24.13 32.45
C LEU A 448 -3.90 -24.39 33.96
N SER A 449 -3.17 -25.45 34.31
CA SER A 449 -2.67 -25.65 35.67
C SER A 449 -1.39 -24.83 35.84
N LEU A 450 -1.36 -23.95 36.84
CA LEU A 450 -0.14 -23.31 37.33
C LEU A 450 0.76 -24.37 37.99
N PRO A 451 2.11 -24.28 37.86
CA PRO A 451 3.00 -25.18 38.57
C PRO A 451 3.06 -24.78 40.07
N PRO A 452 3.17 -25.75 41.00
CA PRO A 452 3.39 -25.46 42.41
C PRO A 452 4.85 -25.00 42.66
N PRO A 453 5.14 -24.38 43.82
CA PRO A 453 6.42 -23.71 44.09
C PRO A 453 7.65 -24.61 44.03
#